data_AF-W2WVV7-F1
#
_entry.id   AF-W2WVV7-F1
#
_cell.length_a   1.000
_cell.length_b   1.000
_cell.length_c   1.000
_cell.angle_alpha   90.00
_cell.angle_beta   90.00
_cell.angle_gamma   90.00
#
_symmetry.space_group_name_H-M   'P 1'
#
loop_
_entity.id
_entity.type
_entity.pdbx_description
1 polymer ?
#
loop_
_entity_poly.entity_id
_entity_poly.type
_entity_poly.pdbx_seq_one_letter_code
_entity_poly.pdbx_strand_id
1 'polypeptide(L)'
;MMKEHLKRPTANAQIFDTNISKVSSAIGRGLHSSALLDSRSGSLNWNKCGNVVFVEIDALVRDFASSQKALQQQSRTQQASDCTGRDESSSDTTVSATQSPAEAIGTPLGKVLWSFLAFRGGELACLAACGRALASVHVMSQVAEKSIEKWIIEERKGVWDALALRLQVPELSGDEFEAACLEQGKLLTLQVLFLQQLRRAPVLTESLSLALLTKLMNWMQRARVGRSALAQMKLLFLAAEVTNFVCKPLAEVLPSTLKKQMLRQLCDLLLELGHARRNNGIMKAIGLGGSLQYGVEFHISCLAAGVFLRLQTRNGAPLRVDDRIPFKMTRTTEKHLKSLETMLQSKDAFQLGRRADALVDFARDPRRSLADQDEFFVTLFSSMYPAQGWLLAKCLP
;
A
#
# COMPACT_ATOMS: atom_id res chain seq x y z
N MET A 1 18.78 70.52 -29.65
CA MET A 1 17.73 69.97 -30.53
C MET A 1 17.55 68.50 -30.13
N MET A 2 16.67 68.12 -29.19
CA MET A 2 15.19 68.20 -29.16
C MET A 2 14.50 67.42 -30.27
N LYS A 3 14.00 66.22 -29.92
CA LYS A 3 12.63 65.67 -30.06
C LYS A 3 12.67 64.22 -29.55
N GLU A 4 12.12 63.88 -28.36
CA GLU A 4 10.70 63.56 -28.05
C GLU A 4 10.06 62.62 -29.10
N HIS A 5 9.36 61.53 -28.79
CA HIS A 5 8.69 61.00 -27.59
C HIS A 5 8.31 59.53 -27.93
N LEU A 6 8.39 58.58 -26.98
CA LEU A 6 7.22 57.78 -26.54
C LEU A 6 7.58 56.89 -25.33
N LYS A 7 6.91 57.17 -24.20
CA LYS A 7 6.87 56.35 -22.97
C LYS A 7 5.75 55.31 -23.08
N ARG A 8 5.96 54.10 -22.55
CA ARG A 8 5.05 53.32 -21.66
C ARG A 8 5.72 52.00 -21.20
N PRO A 9 5.23 51.36 -20.12
CA PRO A 9 6.08 50.99 -18.98
C PRO A 9 6.44 49.50 -18.90
N THR A 10 7.63 49.21 -18.38
CA THR A 10 8.01 47.90 -17.85
C THR A 10 7.38 47.70 -16.47
N ALA A 11 6.25 47.01 -16.44
CA ALA A 11 5.69 46.39 -15.24
C ALA A 11 5.44 44.92 -15.55
N ASN A 12 6.25 44.04 -14.97
CA ASN A 12 5.95 42.64 -14.58
C ASN A 12 7.24 41.82 -14.48
N ALA A 13 7.95 41.98 -13.35
CA ALA A 13 8.96 41.04 -12.90
C ALA A 13 9.14 41.11 -11.37
N GLN A 14 8.05 41.19 -10.61
CA GLN A 14 8.06 41.11 -9.13
C GLN A 14 6.72 40.56 -8.61
N ILE A 15 6.34 39.32 -8.97
CA ILE A 15 5.19 38.62 -8.33
C ILE A 15 5.51 37.15 -7.97
N PHE A 16 6.68 36.60 -8.30
CA PHE A 16 6.95 35.16 -8.08
C PHE A 16 7.83 34.79 -6.87
N ASP A 17 8.43 35.75 -6.15
CA ASP A 17 9.40 35.43 -5.08
C ASP A 17 8.92 35.69 -3.64
N THR A 18 7.69 36.17 -3.42
CA THR A 18 7.23 36.57 -2.08
C THR A 18 6.37 35.54 -1.34
N ASN A 19 6.12 34.36 -1.92
CA ASN A 19 5.29 33.32 -1.28
C ASN A 19 6.05 32.12 -0.73
N ILE A 20 7.36 31.99 -0.96
CA ILE A 20 8.16 30.88 -0.42
C ILE A 20 8.77 31.21 0.96
N SER A 21 8.99 32.49 1.27
CA SER A 21 9.60 32.91 2.54
C SER A 21 8.65 32.97 3.74
N LYS A 22 7.32 32.97 3.54
CA LYS A 22 6.33 32.96 4.63
C LYS A 22 5.92 31.58 5.12
N VAL A 23 6.32 30.50 4.44
CA VAL A 23 6.05 29.12 4.87
C VAL A 23 7.14 28.60 5.83
N SER A 24 8.32 29.23 5.86
CA SER A 24 9.48 28.74 6.62
C SER A 24 9.58 29.27 8.06
N SER A 25 8.81 30.29 8.45
CA SER A 25 8.93 30.92 9.79
C SER A 25 7.86 30.49 10.82
N ALA A 26 7.02 29.50 10.51
CA ALA A 26 6.00 28.99 11.43
C ALA A 26 6.33 27.61 12.05
N ILE A 27 7.52 27.07 11.76
CA ILE A 27 7.99 25.79 12.32
C ILE A 27 8.88 26.10 13.53
N GLY A 28 8.24 26.48 14.63
CA GLY A 28 8.95 26.78 15.86
C GLY A 28 8.00 27.14 16.98
N ARG A 29 7.73 26.16 17.85
CA ARG A 29 7.00 26.21 19.12
C ARG A 29 5.51 25.85 19.03
N GLY A 30 5.15 24.73 19.67
CA GLY A 30 3.77 24.42 20.02
C GLY A 30 3.44 22.93 20.08
N LEU A 31 3.96 22.21 21.09
CA LEU A 31 3.21 21.10 21.67
C LEU A 31 1.89 21.72 22.20
N HIS A 32 0.74 21.24 21.71
CA HIS A 32 -0.57 21.08 22.39
C HIS A 32 -1.74 21.19 21.40
N SER A 33 -2.65 20.22 21.52
CA SER A 33 -4.04 20.22 21.07
C SER A 33 -4.32 20.01 19.56
N SER A 34 -4.47 18.74 19.16
CA SER A 34 -5.27 18.37 17.98
C SER A 34 -6.75 18.35 18.37
N ALA A 35 -7.30 19.54 18.54
CA ALA A 35 -8.74 19.79 18.57
C ALA A 35 -8.92 21.08 17.81
N LEU A 36 -9.12 20.99 16.49
CA LEU A 36 -9.69 22.04 15.62
C LEU A 36 -9.79 21.52 14.17
N LEU A 37 -10.58 20.46 13.98
CA LEU A 37 -11.26 20.18 12.71
C LEU A 37 -12.66 19.65 13.05
N ASP A 38 -13.41 20.44 13.80
CA ASP A 38 -14.81 20.16 14.04
C ASP A 38 -15.58 21.48 14.14
N SER A 39 -15.87 22.09 12.99
CA SER A 39 -17.06 22.94 12.89
C SER A 39 -17.56 23.04 11.45
N ARG A 40 -18.85 22.70 11.30
CA ARG A 40 -19.76 23.04 10.19
C ARG A 40 -19.64 22.23 8.89
N SER A 41 -19.81 20.92 9.02
CA SER A 41 -20.64 20.11 8.12
C SER A 41 -21.17 18.93 8.96
N GLY A 42 -22.35 18.40 8.68
CA GLY A 42 -22.92 17.24 9.39
C GLY A 42 -22.09 15.98 9.17
N SER A 43 -20.89 15.94 9.75
CA SER A 43 -19.92 14.86 9.62
C SER A 43 -20.50 13.61 10.28
N LEU A 44 -20.83 12.62 9.45
CA LEU A 44 -21.32 11.31 9.90
C LEU A 44 -20.30 10.71 10.88
N ASN A 45 -20.76 10.32 12.07
CA ASN A 45 -19.93 9.62 13.03
C ASN A 45 -19.73 8.18 12.53
N TRP A 46 -18.60 7.93 11.88
CA TRP A 46 -18.28 6.65 11.27
C TRP A 46 -18.21 5.48 12.26
N ASN A 47 -17.97 5.73 13.57
CA ASN A 47 -18.06 4.68 14.59
C ASN A 47 -19.52 4.26 14.82
N LYS A 48 -20.46 5.23 14.80
CA LYS A 48 -21.90 4.93 14.82
C LYS A 48 -22.33 4.20 13.56
N CYS A 49 -21.85 4.62 12.38
CA CYS A 49 -22.11 3.89 11.13
C CYS A 49 -21.53 2.47 11.16
N GLY A 50 -20.33 2.28 11.72
CA GLY A 50 -19.75 0.96 11.93
C GLY A 50 -20.59 0.07 12.87
N ASN A 51 -21.29 0.64 13.85
CA ASN A 51 -22.25 -0.11 14.67
C ASN A 51 -23.47 -0.56 13.85
N VAL A 52 -23.95 0.25 12.91
CA VAL A 52 -25.04 -0.17 12.00
C VAL A 52 -24.58 -1.35 11.15
N VAL A 53 -23.39 -1.27 10.54
CA VAL A 53 -22.81 -2.38 9.76
C VAL A 53 -22.67 -3.64 10.62
N PHE A 54 -22.18 -3.49 11.85
CA PHE A 54 -22.07 -4.60 12.79
C PHE A 54 -23.43 -5.25 13.09
N VAL A 55 -24.47 -4.45 13.37
CA VAL A 55 -25.81 -4.96 13.68
C VAL A 55 -26.42 -5.70 12.49
N GLU A 56 -26.26 -5.20 11.27
CA GLU A 56 -26.74 -5.87 10.06
C GLU A 56 -26.05 -7.22 9.84
N ILE A 57 -24.73 -7.28 10.04
CA ILE A 57 -23.97 -8.53 9.95
C ILE A 57 -24.40 -9.52 11.05
N ASP A 58 -24.53 -9.04 12.29
CA ASP A 58 -24.91 -9.87 13.45
C ASP A 58 -26.36 -10.40 13.33
N ALA A 59 -27.29 -9.59 12.80
CA ALA A 59 -28.65 -10.04 12.47
C ALA A 59 -28.63 -11.16 11.42
N LEU A 60 -27.91 -10.96 10.31
CA LEU A 60 -27.76 -11.97 9.27
C LEU A 60 -27.19 -13.29 9.80
N VAL A 61 -26.16 -13.22 10.64
CA VAL A 61 -25.54 -14.41 11.25
C VAL A 61 -26.50 -15.14 12.18
N ARG A 62 -27.26 -14.41 12.99
CA ARG A 62 -28.28 -14.99 13.89
C ARG A 62 -29.43 -15.64 13.13
N ASP A 63 -29.91 -15.01 12.07
CA ASP A 63 -30.99 -15.56 11.23
C ASP A 63 -30.54 -16.85 10.52
N PHE A 64 -29.30 -16.85 10.03
CA PHE A 64 -28.70 -18.05 9.43
C PHE A 64 -28.56 -19.17 10.46
N ALA A 65 -28.02 -18.89 11.64
CA ALA A 65 -27.85 -19.88 12.70
C ALA A 65 -29.20 -20.48 13.14
N SER A 66 -30.24 -19.65 13.22
CA SER A 66 -31.60 -20.09 13.55
C SER A 66 -32.19 -20.98 12.45
N SER A 67 -31.99 -20.63 11.19
CA SER A 67 -32.44 -21.42 10.04
C SER A 67 -31.76 -22.78 9.97
N GLN A 68 -30.46 -22.85 10.26
CA GLN A 68 -29.71 -24.12 10.32
C GLN A 68 -30.21 -25.03 11.46
N LYS A 69 -30.52 -24.47 12.63
CA LYS A 69 -31.11 -25.23 13.74
C LYS A 69 -32.48 -25.78 13.38
N ALA A 70 -33.32 -25.01 12.69
CA ALA A 70 -34.64 -25.45 12.24
C ALA A 70 -34.53 -26.61 11.22
N LEU A 71 -33.62 -26.51 10.25
CA LEU A 71 -33.33 -27.58 9.28
C LEU A 71 -32.84 -28.87 9.95
N GLN A 72 -31.96 -28.75 10.96
CA GLN A 72 -31.48 -29.91 11.74
C GLN A 72 -32.58 -30.57 12.60
N GLN A 73 -33.54 -29.79 13.10
CA GLN A 73 -34.68 -30.34 13.84
C GLN A 73 -35.65 -31.05 12.92
N GLN A 74 -35.94 -30.48 11.74
CA GLN A 74 -36.79 -31.12 10.73
C GLN A 74 -36.19 -32.44 10.22
N SER A 75 -34.88 -32.49 9.93
CA SER A 75 -34.23 -33.73 9.50
C SER A 75 -34.24 -34.82 10.57
N ARG A 76 -34.06 -34.47 11.85
CA ARG A 76 -34.22 -35.42 12.97
C ARG A 76 -35.65 -35.94 13.13
N THR A 77 -36.64 -35.09 12.85
CA THR A 77 -38.05 -35.47 12.97
C THR A 77 -38.47 -36.37 11.80
N GLN A 78 -37.96 -36.11 10.59
CA GLN A 78 -38.15 -36.97 9.41
C GLN A 78 -37.45 -38.33 9.55
N GLN A 79 -36.22 -38.38 10.08
CA GLN A 79 -35.56 -39.66 10.38
C GLN A 79 -36.28 -40.45 11.48
N ALA A 80 -36.91 -39.79 12.45
CA ALA A 80 -37.71 -40.45 13.47
C ALA A 80 -39.04 -40.98 12.94
N SER A 81 -39.63 -40.36 11.91
CA SER A 81 -40.86 -40.85 11.25
C SER A 81 -40.62 -41.98 10.24
N ASP A 82 -39.46 -42.03 9.59
CA ASP A 82 -39.10 -43.11 8.66
C ASP A 82 -38.75 -44.43 9.37
N CYS A 83 -38.45 -44.42 10.67
CA CYS A 83 -38.32 -45.66 11.46
C CYS A 83 -39.65 -46.35 11.78
N THR A 84 -40.79 -45.80 11.33
CA THR A 84 -42.14 -46.36 11.55
C THR A 84 -42.88 -46.81 10.30
N GLY A 85 -42.25 -46.85 9.13
CA GLY A 85 -42.90 -47.36 7.91
C GLY A 85 -41.91 -48.02 6.96
N ARG A 86 -41.93 -49.35 6.86
CA ARG A 86 -41.49 -50.04 5.65
C ARG A 86 -42.52 -49.72 4.56
N ASP A 87 -42.07 -49.13 3.46
CA ASP A 87 -42.33 -49.67 2.12
C ASP A 87 -41.50 -48.94 1.06
N GLU A 88 -41.08 -49.72 0.06
CA GLU A 88 -40.24 -49.35 -1.07
C GLU A 88 -40.90 -48.30 -1.97
N SER A 89 -40.14 -47.29 -2.41
CA SER A 89 -40.40 -46.62 -3.68
C SER A 89 -39.17 -45.85 -4.15
N SER A 90 -38.72 -46.19 -5.36
CA SER A 90 -37.65 -45.51 -6.09
C SER A 90 -38.06 -44.11 -6.51
N SER A 91 -37.18 -43.13 -6.29
CA SER A 91 -37.14 -41.94 -7.14
C SER A 91 -35.72 -41.39 -7.19
N ASP A 92 -35.13 -41.53 -8.38
CA ASP A 92 -33.96 -40.77 -8.83
C ASP A 92 -34.29 -39.27 -8.72
N THR A 93 -33.84 -38.64 -7.65
CA THR A 93 -33.70 -37.19 -7.59
C THR A 93 -32.23 -36.90 -7.41
N THR A 94 -31.64 -36.36 -8.48
CA THR A 94 -30.29 -35.82 -8.50
C THR A 94 -30.07 -34.96 -7.25
N VAL A 95 -29.24 -35.47 -6.35
CA VAL A 95 -28.78 -34.78 -5.15
C VAL A 95 -28.05 -33.53 -5.61
N SER A 96 -28.76 -32.41 -5.62
CA SER A 96 -28.19 -31.07 -5.67
C SER A 96 -27.10 -31.02 -4.61
N ALA A 97 -25.86 -30.78 -5.04
CA ALA A 97 -24.71 -30.67 -4.15
C ALA A 97 -25.06 -29.69 -3.03
N THR A 98 -25.29 -30.23 -1.82
CA THR A 98 -25.56 -29.46 -0.61
C THR A 98 -24.39 -28.49 -0.42
N GLN A 99 -24.63 -27.21 -0.72
CA GLN A 99 -23.68 -26.14 -0.45
C GLN A 99 -23.26 -26.21 1.01
N SER A 100 -21.96 -26.02 1.26
CA SER A 100 -21.47 -26.02 2.64
C SER A 100 -22.13 -24.87 3.42
N PRO A 101 -22.37 -25.01 4.74
CA PRO A 101 -22.93 -23.91 5.54
C PRO A 101 -22.12 -22.60 5.44
N ALA A 102 -20.81 -22.71 5.21
CA ALA A 102 -19.93 -21.56 4.98
C ALA A 102 -20.23 -20.82 3.66
N GLU A 103 -20.49 -21.55 2.57
CA GLU A 103 -20.89 -20.95 1.28
C GLU A 103 -22.28 -20.32 1.35
N ALA A 104 -23.19 -20.95 2.10
CA ALA A 104 -24.57 -20.50 2.25
C ALA A 104 -24.68 -19.14 2.98
N ILE A 105 -23.85 -18.89 4.01
CA ILE A 105 -23.79 -17.57 4.68
C ILE A 105 -22.85 -16.58 3.99
N GLY A 106 -21.82 -17.08 3.30
CA GLY A 106 -20.79 -16.24 2.68
C GLY A 106 -21.35 -15.30 1.60
N THR A 107 -22.28 -15.77 0.78
CA THR A 107 -22.87 -14.95 -0.30
C THR A 107 -23.74 -13.80 0.26
N PRO A 108 -24.70 -14.03 1.17
CA PRO A 108 -25.44 -12.95 1.83
C PRO A 108 -24.52 -11.96 2.57
N LEU A 109 -23.52 -12.45 3.30
CA LEU A 109 -22.58 -11.60 4.03
C LEU A 109 -21.79 -10.69 3.08
N GLY A 110 -21.30 -11.26 1.97
CA GLY A 110 -20.64 -10.51 0.92
C GLY A 110 -21.52 -9.41 0.34
N LYS A 111 -22.82 -9.68 0.10
CA LYS A 111 -23.78 -8.68 -0.40
C LYS A 111 -23.97 -7.51 0.56
N VAL A 112 -24.11 -7.77 1.87
CA VAL A 112 -24.24 -6.72 2.89
C VAL A 112 -22.98 -5.86 2.94
N LEU A 113 -21.80 -6.48 2.96
CA LEU A 113 -20.54 -5.74 2.97
C LEU A 113 -20.37 -4.89 1.69
N TRP A 114 -20.74 -5.44 0.53
CA TRP A 114 -20.66 -4.74 -0.74
C TRP A 114 -21.65 -3.59 -0.85
N SER A 115 -22.87 -3.73 -0.30
CA SER A 115 -23.83 -2.65 -0.29
C SER A 115 -23.31 -1.47 0.53
N PHE A 116 -22.71 -1.70 1.69
CA PHE A 116 -22.06 -0.63 2.45
C PHE A 116 -20.88 -0.02 1.71
N LEU A 117 -20.03 -0.83 1.09
CA LEU A 117 -18.94 -0.32 0.24
C LEU A 117 -19.45 0.45 -0.97
N ALA A 118 -20.70 0.33 -1.40
CA ALA A 118 -21.22 1.12 -2.52
C ALA A 118 -21.47 2.59 -2.14
N PHE A 119 -21.79 2.89 -0.88
CA PHE A 119 -22.09 4.26 -0.43
C PHE A 119 -20.82 5.01 0.00
N ARG A 120 -20.82 6.32 -0.20
CA ARG A 120 -19.69 7.19 0.18
C ARG A 120 -19.50 7.20 1.70
N GLY A 121 -18.29 6.84 2.15
CA GLY A 121 -17.97 6.72 3.58
C GLY A 121 -18.34 5.38 4.20
N GLY A 122 -19.07 4.53 3.49
CA GLY A 122 -19.32 3.15 3.91
C GLY A 122 -18.04 2.33 4.04
N GLU A 123 -16.98 2.67 3.32
CA GLU A 123 -15.64 2.10 3.50
C GLU A 123 -15.08 2.29 4.92
N LEU A 124 -15.29 3.46 5.52
CA LEU A 124 -14.85 3.71 6.89
C LEU A 124 -15.71 2.96 7.91
N ALA A 125 -17.01 2.82 7.63
CA ALA A 125 -17.92 2.05 8.47
C ALA A 125 -17.60 0.56 8.43
N CYS A 126 -17.38 0.00 7.24
CA CYS A 126 -16.93 -1.38 7.04
C CYS A 126 -15.61 -1.65 7.77
N LEU A 127 -14.63 -0.75 7.64
CA LEU A 127 -13.34 -0.87 8.32
C LEU A 127 -13.47 -0.85 9.86
N ALA A 128 -14.38 -0.04 10.40
CA ALA A 128 -14.67 0.03 11.83
C ALA A 128 -15.52 -1.15 12.37
N ALA A 129 -16.21 -1.87 11.48
CA ALA A 129 -17.07 -2.99 11.83
C ALA A 129 -16.36 -4.34 11.65
N CYS A 130 -15.49 -4.48 10.64
CA CYS A 130 -14.98 -5.78 10.22
C CYS A 130 -14.27 -6.55 11.35
N GLY A 131 -13.52 -5.85 12.20
CA GLY A 131 -12.85 -6.45 13.36
C GLY A 131 -13.76 -6.99 14.44
N ARG A 132 -15.00 -6.49 14.54
CA ARG A 132 -15.97 -6.90 15.55
C ARG A 132 -17.00 -7.88 14.98
N ALA A 133 -17.31 -7.73 13.70
CA ALA A 133 -18.41 -8.45 13.04
C ALA A 133 -17.98 -9.77 12.39
N LEU A 134 -16.69 -9.97 12.11
CA LEU A 134 -16.21 -11.12 11.34
C LEU A 134 -15.28 -11.96 12.22
N ALA A 135 -15.56 -13.27 12.31
CA ALA A 135 -14.70 -14.21 13.02
C ALA A 135 -13.51 -14.71 12.18
N SER A 136 -13.60 -14.63 10.85
CA SER A 136 -12.54 -15.09 9.95
C SER A 136 -11.57 -13.96 9.60
N VAL A 137 -10.33 -14.09 10.05
CA VAL A 137 -9.23 -13.16 9.72
C VAL A 137 -9.00 -13.00 8.21
N HIS A 138 -9.31 -14.04 7.43
CA HIS A 138 -9.20 -14.04 5.97
C HIS A 138 -10.26 -13.15 5.31
N VAL A 139 -11.49 -13.17 5.82
CA VAL A 139 -12.57 -12.29 5.32
C VAL A 139 -12.34 -10.87 5.83
N MET A 140 -11.94 -10.72 7.10
CA MET A 140 -11.57 -9.43 7.67
C MET A 140 -10.52 -8.71 6.85
N SER A 141 -9.43 -9.39 6.48
CA SER A 141 -8.32 -8.76 5.74
C SER A 141 -8.75 -8.37 4.33
N GLN A 142 -9.63 -9.15 3.70
CA GLN A 142 -10.23 -8.80 2.41
C GLN A 142 -11.14 -7.57 2.48
N VAL A 143 -12.00 -7.49 3.49
CA VAL A 143 -12.90 -6.34 3.71
C VAL A 143 -12.09 -5.09 4.05
N ALA A 144 -11.10 -5.22 4.94
CA ALA A 144 -10.21 -4.12 5.31
C ALA A 144 -9.48 -3.57 4.09
N GLU A 145 -8.83 -4.44 3.30
CA GLU A 145 -8.10 -4.03 2.10
C GLU A 145 -9.02 -3.34 1.09
N LYS A 146 -10.22 -3.89 0.84
CA LYS A 146 -11.18 -3.30 -0.11
C LYS A 146 -11.69 -1.94 0.35
N SER A 147 -11.93 -1.80 1.65
CA SER A 147 -12.30 -0.52 2.26
C SER A 147 -11.19 0.53 2.10
N ILE A 148 -9.93 0.13 2.34
CA ILE A 148 -8.76 1.01 2.20
C ILE A 148 -8.50 1.36 0.73
N GLU A 149 -8.59 0.41 -0.19
CA GLU A 149 -8.50 0.66 -1.64
C GLU A 149 -9.53 1.70 -2.08
N LYS A 150 -10.80 1.52 -1.72
CA LYS A 150 -11.86 2.48 -2.06
C LYS A 150 -11.55 3.87 -1.50
N TRP A 151 -11.08 3.98 -0.26
CA TRP A 151 -10.73 5.26 0.36
C TRP A 151 -9.55 5.96 -0.33
N ILE A 152 -8.44 5.26 -0.53
CA ILE A 152 -7.18 5.83 -1.01
C ILE A 152 -7.18 5.99 -2.54
N ILE A 153 -7.72 5.02 -3.27
CA ILE A 153 -7.55 4.90 -4.73
C ILE A 153 -8.76 5.47 -5.47
N GLU A 154 -9.97 5.04 -5.11
CA GLU A 154 -11.20 5.43 -5.81
C GLU A 154 -11.65 6.83 -5.40
N GLU A 155 -11.78 7.06 -4.09
CA GLU A 155 -12.16 8.36 -3.52
C GLU A 155 -10.99 9.34 -3.46
N ARG A 156 -9.75 8.87 -3.73
CA ARG A 156 -8.50 9.66 -3.76
C ARG A 156 -8.27 10.47 -2.49
N LYS A 157 -8.67 9.94 -1.34
CA LYS A 157 -8.50 10.60 -0.05
C LYS A 157 -7.14 10.22 0.51
N GLY A 158 -6.14 11.10 0.42
CA GLY A 158 -4.79 10.88 0.95
C GLY A 158 -4.67 10.90 2.49
N VAL A 159 -5.76 10.68 3.22
CA VAL A 159 -5.82 10.81 4.69
C VAL A 159 -5.75 9.44 5.34
N TRP A 160 -4.54 8.99 5.66
CA TRP A 160 -4.27 7.68 6.25
C TRP A 160 -4.65 7.58 7.73
N ASP A 161 -4.59 8.70 8.45
CA ASP A 161 -4.94 8.74 9.88
C ASP A 161 -6.37 8.31 10.18
N ALA A 162 -7.29 8.58 9.25
CA ALA A 162 -8.67 8.15 9.37
C ALA A 162 -8.82 6.62 9.33
N LEU A 163 -7.97 5.94 8.56
CA LEU A 163 -7.94 4.48 8.44
C LEU A 163 -7.30 3.86 9.68
N ALA A 164 -6.15 4.39 10.12
CA ALA A 164 -5.45 3.92 11.31
C ALA A 164 -6.29 4.04 12.58
N LEU A 165 -7.16 5.04 12.70
CA LEU A 165 -8.08 5.15 13.84
C LEU A 165 -9.23 4.14 13.81
N ARG A 166 -9.56 3.59 12.65
CA ARG A 166 -10.81 2.82 12.44
C ARG A 166 -10.61 1.34 12.30
N LEU A 167 -9.50 0.89 11.72
CA LEU A 167 -9.21 -0.53 11.66
C LEU A 167 -9.14 -1.09 13.08
N GLN A 168 -10.11 -1.93 13.43
CA GLN A 168 -10.08 -2.66 14.70
C GLN A 168 -9.66 -4.09 14.39
N VAL A 169 -8.65 -4.58 15.08
CA VAL A 169 -8.24 -5.98 15.03
C VAL A 169 -8.39 -6.52 16.46
N PRO A 170 -9.13 -7.62 16.67
CA PRO A 170 -9.21 -8.28 17.97
C PRO A 170 -7.82 -8.59 18.51
N GLU A 171 -7.57 -8.29 19.79
CA GLU A 171 -6.24 -8.43 20.41
C GLU A 171 -5.71 -9.86 20.31
N LEU A 172 -6.59 -10.85 20.48
CA LEU A 172 -6.24 -12.28 20.41
C LEU A 172 -5.99 -12.79 18.99
N SER A 173 -6.29 -12.01 17.96
CA SER A 173 -6.18 -12.41 16.55
C SER A 173 -5.15 -11.58 15.78
N GLY A 174 -4.34 -10.76 16.46
CA GLY A 174 -3.40 -9.84 15.80
C GLY A 174 -2.41 -10.54 14.86
N ASP A 175 -1.73 -11.57 15.35
CA ASP A 175 -0.73 -12.31 14.58
C ASP A 175 -1.36 -13.14 13.46
N GLU A 176 -2.51 -13.77 13.71
CA GLU A 176 -3.26 -14.52 12.69
C GLU A 176 -3.79 -13.60 11.59
N PHE A 177 -4.26 -12.40 11.95
CA PHE A 177 -4.72 -11.40 11.01
C PHE A 177 -3.60 -10.87 10.13
N GLU A 178 -2.44 -10.60 10.72
CA GLU A 178 -1.24 -10.22 9.97
C GLU A 178 -0.78 -11.33 9.01
N ALA A 179 -0.77 -12.58 9.47
CA ALA A 179 -0.45 -13.73 8.62
C ALA A 179 -1.41 -13.85 7.44
N ALA A 180 -2.72 -13.72 7.68
CA ALA A 180 -3.74 -13.72 6.63
C ALA A 180 -3.57 -12.55 5.65
N CYS A 181 -3.18 -11.36 6.14
CA CYS A 181 -2.87 -10.22 5.28
C CYS A 181 -1.67 -10.51 4.35
N LEU A 182 -0.60 -11.11 4.88
CA LEU A 182 0.59 -11.47 4.09
C LEU A 182 0.27 -12.53 3.03
N GLU A 183 -0.45 -13.58 3.42
CA GLU A 183 -0.82 -14.68 2.54
C GLU A 183 -1.64 -14.18 1.34
N GLN A 184 -2.58 -13.27 1.60
CA GLN A 184 -3.48 -12.72 0.58
C GLN A 184 -2.97 -11.43 -0.09
N GLY A 185 -1.76 -10.97 0.25
CA GLY A 185 -1.15 -9.76 -0.33
C GLY A 185 -1.90 -8.45 -0.01
N LYS A 186 -2.44 -8.31 1.22
CA LYS A 186 -3.17 -7.13 1.70
C LYS A 186 -2.22 -6.02 2.17
N LEU A 187 -1.43 -5.49 1.23
CA LEU A 187 -0.33 -4.57 1.50
C LEU A 187 -0.79 -3.23 2.10
N LEU A 188 -1.95 -2.70 1.69
CA LEU A 188 -2.44 -1.44 2.24
C LEU A 188 -2.95 -1.61 3.67
N THR A 189 -3.55 -2.77 3.97
CA THR A 189 -3.94 -3.13 5.34
C THR A 189 -2.73 -3.27 6.26
N LEU A 190 -1.66 -3.94 5.80
CA LEU A 190 -0.40 -4.00 6.54
C LEU A 190 0.20 -2.60 6.78
N GLN A 191 0.14 -1.71 5.79
CA GLN A 191 0.55 -0.31 5.97
C GLN A 191 -0.28 0.40 7.05
N VAL A 192 -1.60 0.21 7.07
CA VAL A 192 -2.46 0.78 8.13
C VAL A 192 -2.10 0.21 9.51
N LEU A 193 -1.83 -1.09 9.63
CA LEU A 193 -1.38 -1.70 10.88
C LEU A 193 -0.05 -1.11 11.36
N PHE A 194 0.91 -0.89 10.46
CA PHE A 194 2.17 -0.23 10.78
C PHE A 194 1.95 1.19 11.34
N LEU A 195 1.06 1.97 10.71
CA LEU A 195 0.71 3.31 11.19
C LEU A 195 0.05 3.27 12.57
N GLN A 196 -0.79 2.28 12.86
CA GLN A 196 -1.36 2.10 14.20
C GLN A 196 -0.28 1.87 15.25
N GLN A 197 0.71 1.04 14.93
CA GLN A 197 1.82 0.77 15.85
C GLN A 197 2.67 2.02 16.10
N LEU A 198 2.98 2.78 15.04
CA LEU A 198 3.67 4.07 15.17
C LEU A 198 2.90 5.05 16.06
N ARG A 199 1.57 5.13 15.90
CA ARG A 199 0.72 6.06 16.65
C ARG A 199 0.52 5.68 18.12
N ARG A 200 0.59 4.39 18.45
CA ARG A 200 0.50 3.90 19.84
C ARG A 200 1.79 4.16 20.62
N ALA A 201 2.88 4.49 19.94
CA ALA A 201 4.15 4.81 20.58
C ALA A 201 4.16 6.28 21.05
N PRO A 202 4.11 6.57 22.36
CA PRO A 202 4.18 7.94 22.85
C PRO A 202 5.55 8.59 22.58
N VAL A 203 6.61 7.77 22.51
CA VAL A 203 7.97 8.15 22.14
C VAL A 203 8.56 7.04 21.27
N LEU A 204 9.17 7.40 20.14
CA LEU A 204 9.89 6.46 19.28
C LEU A 204 11.33 6.31 19.80
N THR A 205 11.64 5.14 20.36
CA THR A 205 13.01 4.76 20.72
C THR A 205 13.71 4.10 19.53
N GLU A 206 15.04 4.11 19.52
CA GLU A 206 15.83 3.40 18.49
C GLU A 206 15.41 1.92 18.36
N SER A 207 15.26 1.23 19.49
CA SER A 207 14.86 -0.18 19.52
C SER A 207 13.47 -0.41 18.92
N LEU A 208 12.50 0.45 19.25
CA LEU A 208 11.15 0.35 18.71
C LEU A 208 11.11 0.69 17.22
N SER A 209 11.79 1.76 16.81
CA SER A 209 11.88 2.14 15.39
C SER A 209 12.53 1.05 14.55
N LEU A 210 13.60 0.42 15.06
CA LEU A 210 14.24 -0.71 14.39
C LEU A 210 13.32 -1.93 14.32
N ALA A 211 12.61 -2.27 15.40
CA ALA A 211 11.67 -3.37 15.41
C ALA A 211 10.52 -3.17 14.39
N LEU A 212 9.96 -1.97 14.32
CA LEU A 212 8.89 -1.63 13.37
C LEU A 212 9.38 -1.71 11.92
N LEU A 213 10.55 -1.14 11.61
CA LEU A 213 11.10 -1.21 10.25
C LEU A 213 11.48 -2.64 9.86
N THR A 214 12.05 -3.41 10.78
CA THR A 214 12.39 -4.81 10.53
C THR A 214 11.12 -5.62 10.23
N LYS A 215 10.05 -5.37 10.98
CA LYS A 215 8.74 -6.00 10.73
C LYS A 215 8.21 -5.65 9.35
N LEU A 216 8.24 -4.37 8.98
CA LEU A 216 7.80 -3.89 7.66
C LEU A 216 8.63 -4.48 6.52
N MET A 217 9.96 -4.56 6.68
CA MET A 217 10.85 -5.20 5.70
C MET A 217 10.56 -6.69 5.57
N ASN A 218 10.34 -7.40 6.69
CA ASN A 218 9.96 -8.81 6.67
C ASN A 218 8.62 -9.03 5.96
N TRP A 219 7.65 -8.13 6.16
CA TRP A 219 6.39 -8.17 5.41
C TRP A 219 6.61 -8.01 3.91
N MET A 220 7.40 -7.03 3.49
CA MET A 220 7.69 -6.81 2.06
C MET A 220 8.38 -8.01 1.41
N GLN A 221 9.30 -8.67 2.12
CA GLN A 221 9.98 -9.87 1.62
C GLN A 221 9.04 -11.08 1.51
N ARG A 222 8.12 -11.24 2.47
CA ARG A 222 7.16 -12.36 2.49
C ARG A 222 5.94 -12.13 1.61
N ALA A 223 5.62 -10.87 1.31
CA ALA A 223 4.47 -10.53 0.50
C ALA A 223 4.59 -11.16 -0.89
N ARG A 224 3.59 -11.97 -1.25
CA ARG A 224 3.49 -12.49 -2.61
C ARG A 224 3.14 -11.35 -3.55
N VAL A 225 4.11 -10.93 -4.37
CA VAL A 225 3.87 -9.92 -5.41
C VAL A 225 2.86 -10.49 -6.40
N GLY A 226 1.61 -10.01 -6.31
CA GLY A 226 0.54 -10.44 -7.19
C GLY A 226 0.84 -10.13 -8.66
N ARG A 227 0.23 -10.90 -9.57
CA ARG A 227 0.37 -10.67 -11.01
C ARG A 227 -0.34 -9.41 -11.50
N SER A 228 -1.29 -8.87 -10.72
CA SER A 228 -2.02 -7.66 -11.11
C SER A 228 -1.15 -6.41 -11.00
N ALA A 229 -1.38 -5.45 -11.91
CA ALA A 229 -0.70 -4.16 -11.88
C ALA A 229 -0.94 -3.42 -10.55
N LEU A 230 -2.15 -3.53 -9.98
CA LEU A 230 -2.48 -2.94 -8.68
C LEU A 230 -1.64 -3.51 -7.54
N ALA A 231 -1.44 -4.83 -7.47
CA ALA A 231 -0.61 -5.43 -6.43
C ALA A 231 0.86 -4.97 -6.54
N GLN A 232 1.37 -4.87 -7.76
CA GLN A 232 2.70 -4.34 -8.07
C GLN A 232 2.86 -2.87 -7.62
N MET A 233 1.87 -2.03 -7.95
CA MET A 233 1.85 -0.62 -7.55
C MET A 233 1.83 -0.44 -6.02
N LYS A 234 1.08 -1.26 -5.29
CA LYS A 234 1.06 -1.23 -3.82
C LYS A 234 2.41 -1.56 -3.19
N LEU A 235 3.16 -2.49 -3.78
CA LEU A 235 4.50 -2.81 -3.29
C LEU A 235 5.48 -1.64 -3.53
N LEU A 236 5.40 -1.00 -4.71
CA LEU A 236 6.20 0.20 -5.00
C LEU A 236 5.84 1.35 -4.06
N PHE A 237 4.55 1.56 -3.81
CA PHE A 237 4.08 2.52 -2.80
C PHE A 237 4.70 2.22 -1.43
N LEU A 238 4.66 0.96 -1.00
CA LEU A 238 5.25 0.54 0.28
C LEU A 238 6.76 0.78 0.32
N ALA A 239 7.48 0.55 -0.79
CA ALA A 239 8.91 0.85 -0.89
C ALA A 239 9.20 2.36 -0.77
N ALA A 240 8.37 3.20 -1.39
CA ALA A 240 8.47 4.65 -1.25
C ALA A 240 8.23 5.08 0.21
N GLU A 241 7.22 4.51 0.86
CA GLU A 241 6.91 4.81 2.26
C GLU A 241 8.00 4.32 3.23
N VAL A 242 8.57 3.13 3.03
CA VAL A 242 9.75 2.68 3.80
C VAL A 242 10.90 3.67 3.67
N THR A 243 11.19 4.13 2.46
CA THR A 243 12.23 5.14 2.23
C THR A 243 11.91 6.43 2.96
N ASN A 244 10.66 6.90 2.89
CA ASN A 244 10.18 8.09 3.58
C ASN A 244 10.28 7.93 5.12
N PHE A 245 9.89 6.79 5.69
CA PHE A 245 9.99 6.52 7.13
C PHE A 245 11.43 6.60 7.62
N VAL A 246 12.37 6.00 6.90
CA VAL A 246 13.80 6.04 7.23
C VAL A 246 14.38 7.46 7.13
N CYS A 247 13.90 8.26 6.17
CA CYS A 247 14.45 9.59 5.87
C CYS A 247 13.80 10.73 6.65
N LYS A 248 12.60 10.54 7.22
CA LYS A 248 11.84 11.61 7.89
C LYS A 248 11.37 11.20 9.30
N PRO A 249 10.22 10.50 9.53
CA PRO A 249 9.74 10.19 10.87
C PRO A 249 10.76 9.51 11.80
N LEU A 250 11.62 8.66 11.25
CA LEU A 250 12.60 7.89 12.01
C LEU A 250 14.02 8.46 11.85
N ALA A 251 14.16 9.62 11.21
CA ALA A 251 15.47 10.19 10.88
C ALA A 251 16.28 10.50 12.15
N GLU A 252 15.69 11.17 13.12
CA GLU A 252 16.42 11.58 14.32
C GLU A 252 16.64 10.43 15.31
N VAL A 253 15.85 9.37 15.18
CA VAL A 253 15.85 8.23 16.12
C VAL A 253 16.82 7.13 15.70
N LEU A 254 17.01 6.91 14.40
CA LEU A 254 17.84 5.83 13.90
C LEU A 254 19.27 6.28 13.60
N PRO A 255 20.30 5.59 14.12
CA PRO A 255 21.68 5.76 13.68
C PRO A 255 21.84 5.60 12.16
N SER A 256 22.73 6.40 11.58
CA SER A 256 23.00 6.39 10.12
C SER A 256 23.37 4.99 9.59
N THR A 257 24.05 4.18 10.40
CA THR A 257 24.40 2.78 10.09
C THR A 257 23.16 1.91 9.89
N LEU A 258 22.17 2.02 10.78
CA LEU A 258 20.91 1.27 10.69
C LEU A 258 20.04 1.77 9.53
N LYS A 259 19.93 3.09 9.33
CA LYS A 259 19.25 3.65 8.14
C LYS A 259 19.81 3.07 6.85
N LYS A 260 21.15 3.07 6.74
CA LYS A 260 21.86 2.54 5.58
C LYS A 260 21.60 1.06 5.38
N GLN A 261 21.56 0.27 6.45
CA GLN A 261 21.25 -1.15 6.39
C GLN A 261 19.82 -1.39 5.86
N MET A 262 18.83 -0.68 6.39
CA MET A 262 17.43 -0.82 5.97
C MET A 262 17.24 -0.43 4.50
N LEU A 263 17.79 0.71 4.07
CA LEU A 263 17.72 1.15 2.67
C LEU A 263 18.44 0.20 1.73
N ARG A 264 19.51 -0.46 2.20
CA ARG A 264 20.20 -1.49 1.41
C ARG A 264 19.37 -2.76 1.27
N GLN A 265 18.72 -3.23 2.33
CA GLN A 265 17.81 -4.38 2.24
C GLN A 265 16.64 -4.10 1.28
N LEU A 266 16.08 -2.89 1.33
CA LEU A 266 15.06 -2.46 0.38
C LEU A 266 15.60 -2.39 -1.05
N CYS A 267 16.79 -1.81 -1.24
CA CYS A 267 17.49 -1.78 -2.52
C CYS A 267 17.65 -3.20 -3.10
N ASP A 268 18.14 -4.15 -2.30
CA ASP A 268 18.38 -5.52 -2.77
C ASP A 268 17.07 -6.21 -3.16
N LEU A 269 15.99 -6.04 -2.39
CA LEU A 269 14.64 -6.51 -2.75
C LEU A 269 14.15 -5.90 -4.07
N LEU A 270 14.26 -4.59 -4.24
CA LEU A 270 13.82 -3.90 -5.46
C LEU A 270 14.63 -4.34 -6.68
N LEU A 271 15.95 -4.49 -6.54
CA LEU A 271 16.79 -4.99 -7.62
C LEU A 271 16.43 -6.44 -7.97
N GLU A 272 16.20 -7.31 -7.00
CA GLU A 272 15.74 -8.68 -7.23
C GLU A 272 14.44 -8.70 -8.05
N LEU A 273 13.43 -7.93 -7.63
CA LEU A 273 12.15 -7.83 -8.33
C LEU A 273 12.29 -7.20 -9.73
N GLY A 274 13.16 -6.20 -9.88
CA GLY A 274 13.47 -5.57 -11.16
C GLY A 274 14.15 -6.53 -12.16
N HIS A 275 14.97 -7.45 -11.66
CA HIS A 275 15.64 -8.48 -12.46
C HIS A 275 14.83 -9.77 -12.62
N ALA A 276 13.71 -9.92 -11.92
CA ALA A 276 12.90 -11.14 -11.98
C ALA A 276 12.44 -11.46 -13.42
N ARG A 277 12.46 -12.73 -13.79
CA ARG A 277 12.03 -13.24 -15.11
C ARG A 277 11.34 -14.58 -14.94
N ARG A 278 10.32 -14.86 -15.75
CA ARG A 278 9.72 -16.19 -15.87
C ARG A 278 10.66 -17.12 -16.61
N ASN A 279 10.66 -18.39 -16.23
CA ASN A 279 11.38 -19.48 -16.91
C ASN A 279 12.91 -19.25 -17.03
N ASN A 280 13.57 -18.97 -15.89
CA ASN A 280 15.03 -18.81 -15.78
C ASN A 280 15.87 -20.09 -16.06
N GLY A 281 15.26 -21.13 -16.64
CA GLY A 281 15.90 -22.40 -17.00
C GLY A 281 16.60 -22.37 -18.37
N ILE A 282 16.38 -23.40 -19.19
CA ILE A 282 17.09 -23.71 -20.46
C ILE A 282 17.31 -22.47 -21.36
N MET A 283 16.35 -21.53 -21.41
CA MET A 283 16.48 -20.29 -22.18
C MET A 283 17.69 -19.42 -21.75
N LYS A 284 17.99 -19.35 -20.45
CA LYS A 284 19.19 -18.67 -19.91
C LYS A 284 20.49 -19.36 -20.34
N ALA A 285 20.49 -20.68 -20.52
CA ALA A 285 21.66 -21.44 -20.97
C ALA A 285 21.97 -21.25 -22.46
N ILE A 286 20.97 -20.85 -23.27
CA ILE A 286 21.12 -20.56 -24.71
C ILE A 286 21.15 -19.05 -25.04
N GLY A 287 21.28 -18.19 -24.02
CA GLY A 287 21.43 -16.73 -24.21
C GLY A 287 20.14 -15.98 -24.54
N LEU A 288 18.98 -16.65 -24.56
CA LEU A 288 17.66 -16.01 -24.64
C LEU A 288 17.17 -15.74 -23.21
N GLY A 289 17.26 -14.50 -22.74
CA GLY A 289 16.69 -14.12 -21.45
C GLY A 289 15.22 -14.54 -21.33
N GLY A 290 14.79 -14.97 -20.13
CA GLY A 290 13.38 -15.26 -19.85
C GLY A 290 12.50 -14.01 -20.02
N SER A 291 11.19 -14.21 -20.18
CA SER A 291 10.23 -13.10 -20.24
C SER A 291 10.08 -12.42 -18.88
N LEU A 292 9.63 -11.17 -18.85
CA LEU A 292 9.39 -10.43 -17.61
C LEU A 292 8.38 -11.18 -16.72
N GLN A 293 8.69 -11.25 -15.41
CA GLN A 293 7.80 -11.90 -14.44
C GLN A 293 6.57 -11.05 -14.11
N TYR A 294 6.74 -9.74 -14.16
CA TYR A 294 5.75 -8.72 -13.82
C TYR A 294 5.53 -7.77 -15.01
N GLY A 295 4.72 -6.72 -14.84
CA GLY A 295 4.57 -5.67 -15.84
C GLY A 295 5.89 -4.92 -16.07
N VAL A 296 6.10 -4.42 -17.29
CA VAL A 296 7.32 -3.70 -17.66
C VAL A 296 7.52 -2.44 -16.81
N GLU A 297 6.43 -1.74 -16.47
CA GLU A 297 6.46 -0.56 -15.61
C GLU A 297 6.96 -0.88 -14.21
N PHE A 298 6.57 -2.04 -13.67
CA PHE A 298 7.01 -2.48 -12.36
C PHE A 298 8.48 -2.85 -12.36
N HIS A 299 8.96 -3.57 -13.39
CA HIS A 299 10.37 -3.90 -13.52
C HIS A 299 11.25 -2.64 -13.61
N ILE A 300 10.86 -1.68 -14.46
CA ILE A 300 11.57 -0.41 -14.61
C ILE A 300 11.57 0.38 -13.30
N SER A 301 10.41 0.49 -12.63
CA SER A 301 10.28 1.20 -11.36
C SER A 301 11.19 0.59 -10.27
N CYS A 302 11.17 -0.73 -10.14
CA CYS A 302 12.01 -1.47 -9.21
C CYS A 302 13.51 -1.28 -9.50
N LEU A 303 13.92 -1.35 -10.77
CA LEU A 303 15.31 -1.10 -11.17
C LEU A 303 15.74 0.34 -10.89
N ALA A 304 14.93 1.32 -11.26
CA ALA A 304 15.22 2.73 -11.02
C ALA A 304 15.36 3.03 -9.53
N ALA A 305 14.38 2.61 -8.71
CA ALA A 305 14.41 2.81 -7.26
C ALA A 305 15.56 2.06 -6.60
N GLY A 306 15.82 0.81 -7.01
CA GLY A 306 16.96 0.03 -6.54
C GLY A 306 18.31 0.69 -6.87
N VAL A 307 18.49 1.20 -8.09
CA VAL A 307 19.71 1.93 -8.51
C VAL A 307 19.86 3.22 -7.69
N PHE A 308 18.80 4.00 -7.53
CA PHE A 308 18.81 5.22 -6.72
C PHE A 308 19.27 4.92 -5.29
N LEU A 309 18.65 3.95 -4.60
CA LEU A 309 19.03 3.58 -3.23
C LEU A 309 20.45 3.00 -3.14
N ARG A 310 20.89 2.25 -4.14
CA ARG A 310 22.24 1.68 -4.20
C ARG A 310 23.33 2.75 -4.26
N LEU A 311 23.10 3.82 -5.01
CA LEU A 311 24.01 4.96 -5.11
C LEU A 311 24.21 5.62 -3.74
N GLN A 312 23.16 5.65 -2.91
CA GLN A 312 23.22 6.28 -1.60
C GLN A 312 23.79 5.36 -0.51
N THR A 313 23.67 4.05 -0.69
CA THR A 313 24.02 3.03 0.33
C THR A 313 25.30 2.26 -0.02
N ARG A 314 26.32 2.92 -0.58
CA ARG A 314 27.56 2.26 -1.03
C ARG A 314 28.35 1.55 0.09
N ASN A 315 28.98 0.42 -0.24
CA ASN A 315 29.91 -0.27 0.68
C ASN A 315 31.15 0.60 0.94
N GLY A 316 31.59 0.66 2.20
CA GLY A 316 32.77 1.41 2.61
C GLY A 316 32.64 2.95 2.56
N ALA A 317 31.46 3.50 2.26
CA ALA A 317 31.18 4.94 2.31
C ALA A 317 30.06 5.24 3.31
N PRO A 318 29.99 6.44 3.93
CA PRO A 318 28.83 6.85 4.71
C PRO A 318 27.54 6.87 3.87
N LEU A 319 26.38 6.88 4.54
CA LEU A 319 25.09 7.05 3.86
C LEU A 319 25.06 8.42 3.20
N ARG A 320 24.87 8.47 1.87
CA ARG A 320 24.91 9.70 1.09
C ARG A 320 23.59 10.48 1.22
N VAL A 321 23.49 11.27 2.27
CA VAL A 321 22.32 12.11 2.58
C VAL A 321 22.29 13.42 1.81
N ASP A 322 23.45 13.91 1.37
CA ASP A 322 23.63 15.14 0.62
C ASP A 322 24.75 14.98 -0.43
N ASP A 323 25.13 16.08 -1.08
CA ASP A 323 26.19 16.13 -2.08
C ASP A 323 27.62 16.22 -1.50
N ARG A 324 27.77 16.41 -0.18
CA ARG A 324 29.08 16.46 0.50
C ARG A 324 29.75 15.09 0.50
N ILE A 325 28.96 14.02 0.52
CA ILE A 325 29.47 12.67 0.32
C ILE A 325 29.63 12.44 -1.19
N PRO A 326 30.85 12.15 -1.69
CA PRO A 326 31.09 12.10 -3.12
C PRO A 326 30.24 11.06 -3.84
N PHE A 327 29.63 11.47 -4.94
CA PHE A 327 29.00 10.55 -5.88
C PHE A 327 30.04 9.62 -6.49
N LYS A 328 29.74 8.32 -6.56
CA LYS A 328 30.58 7.34 -7.27
C LYS A 328 29.73 6.18 -7.77
N MET A 329 29.73 6.01 -9.08
CA MET A 329 29.17 4.83 -9.71
C MET A 329 30.10 3.63 -9.51
N THR A 330 29.64 2.59 -8.82
CA THR A 330 30.39 1.32 -8.74
C THR A 330 30.09 0.46 -9.96
N ARG A 331 31.00 -0.46 -10.32
CA ARG A 331 30.76 -1.41 -11.43
C ARG A 331 29.45 -2.19 -11.29
N THR A 332 29.09 -2.57 -10.06
CA THR A 332 27.82 -3.26 -9.79
C THR A 332 26.61 -2.35 -10.00
N THR A 333 26.68 -1.09 -9.56
CA THR A 333 25.58 -0.14 -9.77
C THR A 333 25.42 0.22 -11.25
N GLU A 334 26.54 0.38 -11.97
CA GLU A 334 26.55 0.60 -13.41
C GLU A 334 25.92 -0.57 -14.17
N LYS A 335 26.14 -1.82 -13.73
CA LYS A 335 25.48 -3.00 -14.32
C LYS A 335 23.96 -2.93 -14.19
N HIS A 336 23.45 -2.53 -13.03
CA HIS A 336 22.00 -2.38 -12.83
C HIS A 336 21.43 -1.22 -13.66
N LEU A 337 22.16 -0.09 -13.74
CA LEU A 337 21.77 1.04 -14.59
C LEU A 337 21.73 0.65 -16.08
N LYS A 338 22.74 -0.08 -16.58
CA LYS A 338 22.74 -0.60 -17.96
C LYS A 338 21.56 -1.53 -18.23
N SER A 339 21.18 -2.34 -17.25
CA SER A 339 19.99 -3.20 -17.38
C SER A 339 18.69 -2.40 -17.44
N LEU A 340 18.59 -1.30 -16.69
CA LEU A 340 17.46 -0.37 -16.80
C LEU A 340 17.41 0.25 -18.20
N GLU A 341 18.53 0.78 -18.68
CA GLU A 341 18.65 1.38 -20.02
C GLU A 341 18.29 0.39 -21.14
N THR A 342 18.78 -0.85 -21.04
CA THR A 342 18.45 -1.92 -21.99
C THR A 342 16.96 -2.26 -21.96
N MET A 343 16.34 -2.26 -20.78
CA MET A 343 14.89 -2.51 -20.65
C MET A 343 14.07 -1.38 -21.27
N LEU A 344 14.51 -0.13 -21.13
CA LEU A 344 13.86 1.03 -21.77
C LEU A 344 13.91 1.00 -23.30
N GLN A 345 14.92 0.33 -23.87
CA GLN A 345 15.03 0.10 -25.32
C GLN A 345 14.23 -1.11 -25.81
N SER A 346 13.62 -1.89 -24.91
CA SER A 346 12.86 -3.07 -25.28
C SER A 346 11.52 -2.72 -25.93
N LYS A 347 11.00 -3.64 -26.76
CA LYS A 347 9.67 -3.51 -27.35
C LYS A 347 8.57 -3.38 -26.29
N ASP A 348 8.73 -4.04 -25.15
CA ASP A 348 7.79 -4.00 -24.04
C ASP A 348 7.68 -2.58 -23.44
N ALA A 349 8.80 -1.84 -23.40
CA ALA A 349 8.85 -0.49 -22.84
C ALA A 349 8.45 0.61 -23.85
N PHE A 350 8.16 0.27 -25.11
CA PHE A 350 7.91 1.26 -26.15
C PHE A 350 6.79 2.26 -25.80
N GLN A 351 5.72 1.81 -25.13
CA GLN A 351 4.59 2.65 -24.72
C GLN A 351 4.93 3.66 -23.61
N LEU A 352 6.07 3.49 -22.93
CA LEU A 352 6.57 4.47 -21.98
C LEU A 352 7.16 5.69 -22.70
N GLY A 353 7.68 5.51 -23.91
CA GLY A 353 8.39 6.55 -24.65
C GLY A 353 9.52 7.14 -23.80
N ARG A 354 9.69 8.46 -23.88
CA ARG A 354 10.71 9.21 -23.12
C ARG A 354 10.33 9.48 -21.67
N ARG A 355 9.17 9.01 -21.17
CA ARG A 355 8.71 9.31 -19.80
C ARG A 355 9.68 8.79 -18.74
N ALA A 356 10.35 7.68 -19.02
CA ALA A 356 11.26 7.04 -18.09
C ALA A 356 12.72 7.54 -18.19
N ASP A 357 13.06 8.38 -19.19
CA ASP A 357 14.41 8.92 -19.37
C ASP A 357 14.85 9.73 -18.14
N ALA A 358 13.92 10.49 -17.55
CA ALA A 358 14.14 11.25 -16.33
C ALA A 358 14.64 10.39 -15.16
N LEU A 359 14.30 9.09 -15.11
CA LEU A 359 14.77 8.17 -14.06
C LEU A 359 16.24 7.78 -14.25
N VAL A 360 16.68 7.67 -15.50
CA VAL A 360 18.09 7.43 -15.86
C VAL A 360 18.91 8.69 -15.58
N ASP A 361 18.39 9.86 -15.96
CA ASP A 361 19.04 11.15 -15.70
C ASP A 361 19.23 11.37 -14.19
N PHE A 362 18.19 11.06 -13.39
CA PHE A 362 18.26 11.16 -11.93
C PHE A 362 19.37 10.28 -11.34
N ALA A 363 19.54 9.06 -11.84
CA ALA A 363 20.58 8.14 -11.38
C ALA A 363 22.00 8.57 -11.80
N ARG A 364 22.13 9.40 -12.84
CA ARG A 364 23.41 9.87 -13.38
C ARG A 364 23.83 11.23 -12.80
N ASP A 365 22.89 12.04 -12.32
CA ASP A 365 23.19 13.36 -11.79
C ASP A 365 23.92 13.27 -10.44
N PRO A 366 25.20 13.68 -10.36
CA PRO A 366 26.00 13.58 -9.14
C PRO A 366 25.51 14.52 -8.02
N ARG A 367 24.59 15.44 -8.30
CA ARG A 367 23.99 16.33 -7.29
C ARG A 367 22.85 15.66 -6.53
N ARG A 368 22.19 14.66 -7.13
CA ARG A 368 21.04 13.96 -6.54
C ARG A 368 21.48 13.01 -5.46
N SER A 369 20.87 13.09 -4.27
CA SER A 369 21.22 12.35 -3.05
C SER A 369 19.97 11.77 -2.39
N LEU A 370 20.10 11.20 -1.18
CA LEU A 370 18.95 10.73 -0.43
C LEU A 370 18.00 11.87 -0.01
N ALA A 371 18.48 13.12 0.09
CA ALA A 371 17.62 14.28 0.32
C ALA A 371 16.57 14.47 -0.78
N ASP A 372 16.88 14.06 -2.01
CA ASP A 372 16.00 14.17 -3.16
C ASP A 372 15.00 12.99 -3.29
N GLN A 373 14.87 12.12 -2.28
CA GLN A 373 14.05 10.90 -2.38
C GLN A 373 12.57 11.19 -2.71
N ASP A 374 11.99 12.28 -2.20
CA ASP A 374 10.61 12.62 -2.52
C ASP A 374 10.46 12.98 -4.00
N GLU A 375 11.36 13.82 -4.53
CA GLU A 375 11.38 14.20 -5.94
C GLU A 375 11.60 12.97 -6.84
N PHE A 376 12.46 12.05 -6.41
CA PHE A 376 12.69 10.78 -7.10
C PHE A 376 11.39 9.96 -7.21
N PHE A 377 10.69 9.71 -6.10
CA PHE A 377 9.45 8.91 -6.13
C PHE A 377 8.30 9.62 -6.83
N VAL A 378 8.20 10.95 -6.73
CA VAL A 378 7.25 11.75 -7.52
C VAL A 378 7.51 11.59 -9.01
N THR A 379 8.77 11.68 -9.43
CA THR A 379 9.19 11.48 -10.83
C THR A 379 8.86 10.06 -11.28
N LEU A 380 9.23 9.05 -10.49
CA LEU A 380 8.95 7.64 -10.77
C LEU A 380 7.46 7.36 -10.96
N PHE A 381 6.62 7.77 -10.02
CA PHE A 381 5.19 7.49 -10.12
C PHE A 381 4.51 8.28 -11.23
N SER A 382 4.90 9.55 -11.44
CA SER A 382 4.32 10.38 -12.51
C SER A 382 4.72 9.88 -13.90
N SER A 383 5.95 9.38 -14.06
CA SER A 383 6.43 8.82 -15.32
C SER A 383 5.82 7.45 -15.63
N MET A 384 5.79 6.55 -14.63
CA MET A 384 5.44 5.14 -14.82
C MET A 384 3.95 4.87 -14.70
N TYR A 385 3.24 5.66 -13.87
CA TYR A 385 1.83 5.44 -13.53
C TYR A 385 1.03 6.76 -13.52
N PRO A 386 0.99 7.53 -14.62
CA PRO A 386 0.42 8.88 -14.65
C PRO A 386 -1.08 8.96 -14.29
N ALA A 387 -1.83 7.88 -14.49
CA ALA A 387 -3.25 7.81 -14.14
C ALA A 387 -3.51 7.46 -12.66
N GLN A 388 -2.46 7.20 -11.88
CA GLN A 388 -2.54 6.59 -10.55
C GLN A 388 -2.09 7.57 -9.47
N GLY A 389 -2.76 8.72 -9.38
CA GLY A 389 -2.39 9.81 -8.47
C GLY A 389 -2.34 9.43 -6.99
N TRP A 390 -3.00 8.34 -6.59
CA TRP A 390 -2.94 7.82 -5.21
C TRP A 390 -1.52 7.39 -4.79
N LEU A 391 -0.64 7.05 -5.74
CA LEU A 391 0.76 6.72 -5.47
C LEU A 391 1.58 7.89 -4.94
N LEU A 392 1.09 9.12 -5.12
CA LEU A 392 1.72 10.34 -4.60
C LEU A 392 1.24 10.70 -3.19
N ALA A 393 0.25 9.97 -2.65
CA ALA A 393 -0.19 10.16 -1.28
C ALA A 393 0.96 9.83 -0.31
N LYS A 394 1.00 10.49 0.85
CA LYS A 394 1.96 10.21 1.91
C LYS A 394 1.21 9.71 3.14
N CYS A 395 1.71 8.67 3.81
CA CYS A 395 1.05 8.16 5.02
C CYS A 395 1.19 9.10 6.21
N LEU A 396 2.33 9.78 6.30
CA LEU A 396 2.64 10.79 7.30
C LEU A 396 3.07 12.08 6.59
N PRO A 397 2.65 13.27 7.07
CA PRO A 397 2.99 14.55 6.47
C PRO A 397 4.48 14.86 6.49
#